data_AF-A0A4U8TAF2-F1
#
_entry.id   AF-A0A4U8TAF2-F1
#
_cell.length_a   1.000
_cell.length_b   1.000
_cell.length_c   1.000
_cell.angle_alpha   90.00
_cell.angle_beta   90.00
_cell.angle_gamma   90.00
#
_symmetry.space_group_name_H-M   'P 1'
#
loop_
_entity.id
_entity.type
_entity.pdbx_description
1 polymer ?
#
loop_
_entity_poly.entity_id
_entity_poly.type
_entity_poly.pdbx_seq_one_letter_code
_entity_poly.pdbx_strand_id
1 'polypeptide(L)'
;MLFLIQKEFKQILRGKFIPKLIVMFPIMVVLVMPFAANMEIKNINLGILDFDKSSLSRQLIAKIGAGAYFKIISVDDTHTCINNNQCDIVLEIPAHFELNITRFKSAHVGIYANAINATKGLLGSSYLANIIATFGAQKSAHINANSANMGDMIFGNYYFNPKLDYKIYMIPALLAMVLTMICGFLPAFNIVGEKQKGNLEQLNVTPISRFNLIIAKLIPYWIIGLIVITLCFVLAWAVYGFSSQGSYGLIYLFSLVYIFVVAGFGLVISNYSSNMQQAMFVMFFFVLILVLMSGLYTSVKSMPTFAQYLAYFNPLKYFIEALRSIFLKGSHLAHLWQDLLALALFAIALNLWAVASYKKQV
;
A
#
# COMPACT_ATOMS: atom_id res chain seq x y z
N MET A 1 24.47 -1.65 31.01
CA MET A 1 23.56 -1.47 29.86
C MET A 1 24.22 -1.85 28.53
N LEU A 2 25.40 -1.30 28.20
CA LEU A 2 26.10 -1.60 26.94
C LEU A 2 26.40 -3.10 26.73
N PHE A 3 26.83 -3.81 27.78
CA PHE A 3 27.03 -5.27 27.74
C PHE A 3 25.76 -6.06 27.37
N LEU A 4 24.57 -5.64 27.83
CA LEU A 4 23.29 -6.29 27.48
C LEU A 4 23.00 -6.10 25.99
N ILE A 5 23.18 -4.88 25.47
CA ILE A 5 22.97 -4.57 24.06
C ILE A 5 23.91 -5.41 23.19
N GLN A 6 25.20 -5.51 23.56
CA GLN A 6 26.17 -6.35 22.86
C GLN A 6 25.77 -7.84 22.88
N LYS A 7 25.29 -8.35 24.02
CA LYS A 7 24.79 -9.73 24.14
C LYS A 7 23.63 -9.97 23.17
N GLU A 8 22.63 -9.10 23.13
CA GLU A 8 21.47 -9.24 22.23
C GLU A 8 21.89 -9.20 20.76
N PHE A 9 22.77 -8.28 20.38
CA PHE A 9 23.27 -8.16 19.01
C PHE A 9 24.02 -9.42 18.58
N LYS A 10 24.87 -9.96 19.46
CA LYS A 10 25.61 -11.20 19.21
C LYS A 10 24.68 -12.41 19.11
N GLN A 11 23.62 -12.47 19.93
CA GLN A 11 22.62 -13.53 19.89
C GLN A 11 21.86 -13.55 18.57
N ILE A 12 21.46 -12.39 18.06
CA ILE A 12 20.79 -12.23 16.77
C ILE A 12 21.71 -12.65 15.62
N LEU A 13 22.95 -12.17 15.61
CA LEU A 13 23.91 -12.46 14.54
C LEU A 13 24.47 -13.89 14.54
N ARG A 14 24.55 -14.54 15.70
CA ARG A 14 25.10 -15.90 15.81
C ARG A 14 24.15 -16.95 15.23
N GLY A 15 22.85 -16.70 15.20
CA GLY A 15 21.87 -17.60 14.60
C GLY A 15 22.03 -17.64 13.09
N LYS A 16 22.11 -18.82 12.46
CA LYS A 16 22.18 -18.92 10.98
C LYS A 16 20.88 -18.48 10.28
N PHE A 17 19.75 -18.51 11.01
CA PHE A 17 18.42 -18.26 10.46
C PHE A 17 18.01 -16.78 10.52
N ILE A 18 18.21 -16.10 11.66
CA ILE A 18 17.69 -14.74 11.88
C ILE A 18 18.29 -13.68 10.94
N PRO A 19 19.62 -13.58 10.75
CA PRO A 19 20.21 -12.62 9.81
C PRO A 19 19.80 -12.89 8.37
N LYS A 20 19.67 -14.17 7.98
CA LYS A 20 19.16 -14.55 6.65
C LYS A 20 17.72 -14.11 6.48
N LEU A 21 16.87 -14.32 7.49
CA LEU A 21 15.47 -13.89 7.46
C LEU A 21 15.35 -12.35 7.33
N ILE A 22 16.16 -11.60 8.09
CA ILE A 22 16.19 -10.12 8.05
C ILE A 22 16.50 -9.59 6.65
N VAL A 23 17.29 -10.30 5.84
CA VAL A 23 17.66 -9.88 4.48
C VAL A 23 16.74 -10.48 3.41
N MET A 24 16.44 -11.79 3.48
CA MET A 24 15.60 -12.49 2.49
C MET A 24 14.15 -12.03 2.53
N PHE A 25 13.60 -11.78 3.71
CA PHE A 25 12.18 -11.44 3.84
C PHE A 25 11.83 -10.10 3.15
N PRO A 26 12.58 -8.99 3.37
CA PRO A 26 12.38 -7.75 2.62
C PRO A 26 12.57 -7.92 1.12
N ILE A 27 13.58 -8.68 0.70
CA ILE A 27 13.84 -8.97 -0.73
C ILE A 27 12.62 -9.64 -1.35
N MET A 28 12.11 -10.71 -0.73
CA MET A 28 10.93 -11.43 -1.19
C MET A 28 9.72 -10.50 -1.27
N VAL A 29 9.44 -9.73 -0.21
CA VAL A 29 8.25 -8.86 -0.18
C VAL A 29 8.38 -7.73 -1.21
N VAL A 30 9.49 -7.00 -1.25
CA VAL A 30 9.63 -5.85 -2.16
C VAL A 30 9.69 -6.30 -3.62
N LEU A 31 10.27 -7.46 -3.93
CA LEU A 31 10.36 -7.95 -5.32
C LEU A 31 9.11 -8.68 -5.79
N VAL A 32 8.44 -9.46 -4.93
CA VAL A 32 7.35 -10.34 -5.37
C VAL A 32 5.99 -9.68 -5.19
N MET A 33 5.75 -9.06 -4.04
CA MET A 33 4.41 -8.59 -3.69
C MET A 33 3.87 -7.53 -4.65
N PRO A 34 4.62 -6.50 -5.09
CA PRO A 34 4.10 -5.49 -6.03
C PRO A 34 3.60 -6.08 -7.36
N PHE A 35 4.17 -7.20 -7.81
CA PHE A 35 3.67 -7.89 -9.00
C PHE A 35 2.48 -8.80 -8.68
N ALA A 36 2.49 -9.46 -7.52
CA ALA A 36 1.44 -10.37 -7.10
C ALA A 36 0.12 -9.68 -6.74
N ALA A 37 0.17 -8.52 -6.07
CA ALA A 37 -1.03 -7.76 -5.70
C ALA A 37 -1.27 -6.54 -6.62
N ASN A 38 -0.74 -6.57 -7.85
CA ASN A 38 -1.01 -5.51 -8.81
C ASN A 38 -2.51 -5.48 -9.14
N MET A 39 -3.19 -4.39 -8.78
CA MET A 39 -4.61 -4.16 -9.09
C MET A 39 -4.80 -3.52 -10.47
N GLU A 40 -3.75 -3.34 -11.27
CA GLU A 40 -3.88 -2.95 -12.67
C GLU A 40 -4.52 -4.06 -13.49
N ILE A 41 -5.70 -3.78 -14.02
CA ILE A 41 -6.40 -4.67 -14.92
C ILE A 41 -5.99 -4.32 -16.35
N LYS A 42 -5.29 -5.25 -17.00
CA LYS A 42 -4.97 -5.22 -18.42
C LYS A 42 -5.85 -6.23 -19.16
N ASN A 43 -6.03 -6.05 -20.47
CA ASN A 43 -6.87 -6.89 -21.31
C ASN A 43 -8.35 -6.88 -20.87
N ILE A 44 -8.91 -5.69 -20.67
CA ILE A 44 -10.35 -5.53 -20.46
C ILE A 44 -11.05 -5.87 -21.77
N ASN A 45 -11.95 -6.84 -21.70
CA ASN A 45 -12.71 -7.31 -22.84
C ASN A 45 -13.76 -6.27 -23.22
N LEU A 46 -13.56 -5.61 -24.38
CA LEU A 46 -14.39 -4.51 -24.85
C LEU A 46 -15.27 -4.98 -26.02
N GLY A 47 -16.58 -4.82 -25.86
CA GLY A 47 -17.54 -4.85 -26.96
C GLY A 47 -17.80 -3.44 -27.48
N ILE A 48 -17.97 -3.27 -28.79
CA ILE A 48 -18.25 -1.97 -29.40
C ILE A 48 -19.55 -2.08 -30.21
N LEU A 49 -20.52 -1.23 -29.91
CA LEU A 49 -21.71 -1.01 -30.73
C LEU A 49 -21.50 0.29 -31.52
N ASP A 50 -21.22 0.18 -32.82
CA ASP A 50 -21.06 1.35 -33.69
C ASP A 50 -22.27 1.54 -34.60
N PHE A 51 -23.20 2.40 -34.17
CA PHE A 51 -24.37 2.77 -34.97
C PHE A 51 -24.08 3.86 -36.02
N ASP A 52 -22.93 4.55 -35.95
CA ASP A 52 -22.58 5.65 -36.86
C ASP A 52 -21.78 5.17 -38.08
N LYS A 53 -20.92 4.16 -37.90
CA LYS A 53 -20.05 3.54 -38.95
C LYS A 53 -19.24 4.54 -39.77
N SER A 54 -18.98 5.70 -39.18
CA SER A 54 -18.42 6.87 -39.82
C SER A 54 -16.89 6.81 -39.84
N SER A 55 -16.25 7.83 -40.42
CA SER A 55 -14.79 7.91 -40.45
C SER A 55 -14.24 8.23 -39.06
N LEU A 56 -15.01 9.03 -38.31
CA LEU A 56 -14.66 9.53 -36.99
C LEU A 56 -14.86 8.44 -35.92
N SER A 57 -15.93 7.62 -36.02
CA SER A 57 -16.14 6.46 -35.13
C SER A 57 -14.99 5.46 -35.25
N ARG A 58 -14.56 5.14 -36.48
CA ARG A 58 -13.42 4.25 -36.75
C ARG A 58 -12.10 4.76 -36.17
N GLN A 59 -11.86 6.08 -36.21
CA GLN A 59 -10.66 6.67 -35.60
C GLN A 59 -10.68 6.56 -34.07
N LEU A 60 -11.84 6.74 -33.43
CA LEU A 60 -11.98 6.54 -31.99
C LEU A 60 -11.72 5.08 -31.61
N ILE A 61 -12.32 4.13 -32.34
CA ILE A 61 -12.13 2.69 -32.15
C ILE A 61 -10.65 2.31 -32.31
N ALA A 62 -9.98 2.81 -33.35
CA ALA A 62 -8.56 2.58 -33.57
C ALA A 62 -7.69 3.13 -32.43
N LYS A 63 -8.02 4.32 -31.89
CA LYS A 63 -7.31 4.89 -30.74
C LYS A 63 -7.48 4.06 -29.47
N ILE A 64 -8.68 3.51 -29.24
CA ILE A 64 -8.95 2.62 -28.11
C ILE A 64 -8.18 1.29 -28.27
N GLY A 65 -8.22 0.70 -29.47
CA GLY A 65 -7.54 -0.56 -29.78
C GLY A 65 -6.00 -0.47 -29.80
N ALA A 66 -5.44 0.72 -30.03
CA ALA A 66 -4.00 0.97 -29.92
C ALA A 66 -3.50 0.99 -28.46
N GLY A 67 -4.38 1.16 -27.48
CA GLY A 67 -4.03 1.16 -26.06
C GLY A 67 -3.86 -0.25 -25.49
N ALA A 68 -2.93 -0.42 -24.54
CA ALA A 68 -2.65 -1.73 -23.90
C ALA A 68 -3.72 -2.18 -22.88
N TYR A 69 -4.81 -1.42 -22.70
CA TYR A 69 -5.82 -1.66 -21.66
C TYR A 69 -7.00 -2.51 -22.17
N PHE A 70 -7.34 -2.40 -23.45
CA PHE A 70 -8.56 -3.00 -24.01
C PHE A 70 -8.23 -4.04 -25.07
N LYS A 71 -8.98 -5.14 -25.06
CA LYS A 71 -9.02 -6.12 -26.14
C LYS A 71 -10.41 -6.07 -26.76
N ILE A 72 -10.49 -5.60 -28.00
CA ILE A 72 -11.76 -5.53 -28.74
C ILE A 72 -12.13 -6.96 -29.15
N ILE A 73 -13.29 -7.45 -28.70
CA ILE A 73 -13.74 -8.83 -28.95
C ILE A 73 -14.87 -8.89 -29.95
N SER A 74 -15.81 -7.95 -29.87
CA SER A 74 -16.91 -7.85 -30.82
C SER A 74 -17.17 -6.41 -31.22
N VAL A 75 -17.54 -6.26 -32.49
CA VAL A 75 -18.06 -5.04 -33.07
C VAL A 75 -19.46 -5.39 -33.59
N ASP A 76 -20.44 -4.55 -33.30
CA ASP A 76 -21.87 -4.65 -33.68
C ASP A 76 -22.70 -5.74 -32.97
N ASP A 77 -22.11 -6.86 -32.49
CA ASP A 77 -22.83 -7.87 -31.68
C ASP A 77 -22.29 -7.94 -30.24
N THR A 78 -22.76 -7.05 -29.39
CA THR A 78 -22.34 -6.97 -27.97
C THR A 78 -23.36 -7.57 -27.01
N HIS A 79 -24.61 -7.77 -27.44
CA HIS A 79 -25.65 -8.41 -26.63
C HIS A 79 -25.30 -9.87 -26.31
N THR A 80 -24.83 -10.63 -27.31
CA THR A 80 -24.34 -12.00 -27.10
C THR A 80 -23.07 -12.01 -26.25
N CYS A 81 -22.18 -11.03 -26.43
CA CYS A 81 -20.92 -10.92 -25.70
C CYS A 81 -21.12 -10.63 -24.19
N ILE A 82 -22.07 -9.76 -23.83
CA ILE A 82 -22.43 -9.51 -22.42
C ILE A 82 -23.10 -10.76 -21.84
N ASN A 83 -24.08 -11.35 -22.54
CA ASN A 83 -24.83 -12.50 -22.03
C ASN A 83 -23.94 -13.73 -21.79
N ASN A 84 -22.90 -13.91 -22.60
CA ASN A 84 -21.94 -15.00 -22.45
C ASN A 84 -20.78 -14.68 -21.48
N ASN A 85 -20.82 -13.55 -20.75
CA ASN A 85 -19.72 -13.07 -19.90
C ASN A 85 -18.37 -12.94 -20.63
N GLN A 86 -18.40 -12.70 -21.94
CA GLN A 86 -17.21 -12.52 -22.76
C GLN A 86 -16.76 -11.06 -22.76
N CYS A 87 -17.69 -10.11 -22.65
CA CYS A 87 -17.41 -8.67 -22.56
C CYS A 87 -17.47 -8.18 -21.11
N ASP A 88 -16.40 -7.50 -20.68
CA ASP A 88 -16.33 -6.82 -19.39
C ASP A 88 -16.99 -5.43 -19.47
N ILE A 89 -16.89 -4.75 -20.62
CA ILE A 89 -17.46 -3.42 -20.88
C ILE A 89 -17.95 -3.34 -22.33
N VAL A 90 -18.99 -2.56 -22.56
CA VAL A 90 -19.51 -2.20 -23.88
C VAL A 90 -19.50 -0.70 -24.09
N LEU A 91 -18.93 -0.28 -25.22
CA LEU A 91 -18.97 1.09 -25.71
C LEU A 91 -20.08 1.21 -26.76
N GLU A 92 -21.01 2.14 -26.56
CA GLU A 92 -22.06 2.45 -27.52
C GLU A 92 -21.82 3.81 -28.17
N ILE A 93 -21.57 3.80 -29.47
CA ILE A 93 -21.45 5.00 -30.31
C ILE A 93 -22.80 5.21 -31.00
N PRO A 94 -23.54 6.28 -30.67
CA PRO A 94 -24.88 6.50 -31.22
C PRO A 94 -24.82 6.86 -32.71
N ALA A 95 -25.94 6.69 -33.40
CA ALA A 95 -26.10 7.16 -34.77
C ALA A 95 -25.89 8.69 -34.86
N HIS A 96 -25.32 9.15 -35.98
CA HIS A 96 -25.00 10.56 -36.24
C HIS A 96 -23.92 11.16 -35.32
N PHE A 97 -23.03 10.32 -34.77
CA PHE A 97 -21.92 10.76 -33.92
C PHE A 97 -20.99 11.76 -34.61
N GLU A 98 -20.55 11.48 -35.86
CA GLU A 98 -19.71 12.40 -36.63
C GLU A 98 -20.43 13.73 -36.93
N LEU A 99 -21.73 13.68 -37.24
CA LEU A 99 -22.55 14.86 -37.48
C LEU A 99 -22.66 15.72 -36.22
N ASN A 100 -22.91 15.10 -35.06
CA ASN A 100 -23.12 15.81 -33.79
C ASN A 100 -21.84 16.48 -33.28
N ILE A 101 -20.69 15.81 -33.41
CA ILE A 101 -19.39 16.42 -33.10
C ILE A 101 -19.11 17.61 -34.03
N THR A 102 -19.43 17.50 -35.32
CA THR A 102 -19.13 18.54 -36.30
C THR A 102 -20.07 19.75 -36.20
N ARG A 103 -21.38 19.53 -36.02
CA ARG A 103 -22.40 20.60 -35.96
C ARG A 103 -22.59 21.19 -34.57
N PHE A 104 -22.69 20.34 -33.55
CA PHE A 104 -23.08 20.75 -32.20
C PHE A 104 -21.89 20.77 -31.22
N LYS A 105 -20.68 20.42 -31.69
CA LYS A 105 -19.43 20.39 -30.91
C LYS A 105 -19.52 19.51 -29.65
N SER A 106 -20.51 18.63 -29.59
CA SER A 106 -20.78 17.74 -28.46
C SER A 106 -21.43 16.47 -28.98
N ALA A 107 -20.99 15.32 -28.46
CA ALA A 107 -21.62 14.04 -28.69
C ALA A 107 -21.51 13.19 -27.44
N HIS A 108 -22.57 12.45 -27.15
CA HIS A 108 -22.64 11.54 -26.03
C HIS A 108 -22.27 10.14 -26.52
N VAL A 109 -21.50 9.41 -25.71
CA VAL A 109 -21.13 8.02 -25.98
C VAL A 109 -21.52 7.22 -24.74
N GLY A 110 -22.19 6.09 -24.93
CA GLY A 110 -22.64 5.22 -23.85
C GLY A 110 -21.50 4.30 -23.40
N ILE A 111 -21.33 4.14 -22.09
CA ILE A 111 -20.43 3.14 -21.51
C ILE A 111 -21.25 2.24 -20.58
N TYR A 112 -21.33 0.96 -20.93
CA TYR A 112 -22.07 -0.04 -20.18
C TYR A 112 -21.09 -1.05 -19.60
N ALA A 113 -20.91 -1.05 -18.28
CA ALA A 113 -20.01 -1.96 -17.61
C ALA A 113 -20.73 -3.20 -17.09
N ASN A 114 -20.15 -4.39 -17.31
CA ASN A 114 -20.62 -5.61 -16.67
C ASN A 114 -20.18 -5.59 -15.19
N ALA A 115 -21.15 -5.41 -14.29
CA ALA A 115 -20.90 -5.26 -12.86
C ALA A 115 -20.54 -6.56 -12.12
N ILE A 116 -20.52 -7.73 -12.79
CA ILE A 116 -20.09 -9.00 -12.19
C ILE A 116 -18.65 -8.89 -11.67
N ASN A 117 -17.77 -8.22 -12.44
CA ASN A 117 -16.46 -7.79 -11.96
C ASN A 117 -16.45 -6.27 -11.83
N ALA A 118 -16.93 -5.78 -10.69
CA ALA A 118 -17.06 -4.34 -10.42
C ALA A 118 -15.75 -3.57 -10.60
N THR A 119 -14.59 -4.16 -10.29
CA THR A 119 -13.29 -3.50 -10.45
C THR A 119 -12.90 -3.34 -11.92
N LYS A 120 -13.08 -4.39 -12.74
CA LYS A 120 -12.89 -4.31 -14.20
C LYS A 120 -13.82 -3.28 -14.83
N GLY A 121 -15.11 -3.33 -14.47
CA GLY A 121 -16.11 -2.42 -14.98
C GLY A 121 -15.82 -0.96 -14.64
N LEU A 122 -15.48 -0.67 -13.38
CA LEU A 122 -15.21 0.70 -12.91
C LEU A 122 -13.92 1.27 -13.52
N LEU A 123 -12.81 0.53 -13.46
CA LEU A 123 -11.52 1.00 -13.99
C LEU A 123 -11.56 1.12 -15.51
N GLY A 124 -12.13 0.13 -16.21
CA GLY A 124 -12.24 0.21 -17.66
C GLY A 124 -13.18 1.32 -18.12
N SER A 125 -14.27 1.61 -17.39
CA SER A 125 -15.14 2.76 -17.72
C SER A 125 -14.38 4.08 -17.53
N SER A 126 -13.58 4.21 -16.48
CA SER A 126 -12.74 5.39 -16.25
C SER A 126 -11.67 5.56 -17.33
N TYR A 127 -11.01 4.47 -17.75
CA TYR A 127 -10.03 4.50 -18.84
C TYR A 127 -10.68 4.86 -20.19
N LEU A 128 -11.85 4.29 -20.53
CA LEU A 128 -12.60 4.66 -21.73
C LEU A 128 -13.01 6.13 -21.71
N ALA A 129 -13.57 6.60 -20.59
CA ALA A 129 -13.97 8.00 -20.44
C ALA A 129 -12.79 8.96 -20.66
N ASN A 130 -11.60 8.62 -20.14
CA ASN A 130 -10.39 9.42 -20.37
C ASN A 130 -9.95 9.40 -21.84
N ILE A 131 -9.96 8.24 -22.50
CA ILE A 131 -9.62 8.13 -23.94
C ILE A 131 -10.61 8.93 -24.80
N ILE A 132 -11.91 8.85 -24.50
CA ILE A 132 -12.97 9.60 -25.21
C ILE A 132 -12.78 11.11 -24.97
N ALA A 133 -12.53 11.54 -23.74
CA ALA A 133 -12.30 12.95 -23.41
C ALA A 133 -11.06 13.52 -24.13
N THR A 134 -9.94 12.78 -24.12
CA THR A 134 -8.71 13.20 -24.83
C THR A 134 -8.88 13.19 -26.35
N PHE A 135 -9.66 12.25 -26.90
CA PHE A 135 -9.99 12.23 -28.32
C PHE A 135 -10.87 13.42 -28.71
N GLY A 136 -11.90 13.73 -27.91
CA GLY A 136 -12.74 14.90 -28.07
C GLY A 136 -11.91 16.18 -28.06
N ALA A 137 -11.09 16.39 -27.01
CA ALA A 137 -10.23 17.56 -26.87
C ALA A 137 -9.27 17.74 -28.06
N GLN A 138 -8.66 16.66 -28.55
CA GLN A 138 -7.76 16.71 -29.72
C GLN A 138 -8.48 17.15 -30.99
N LYS A 139 -9.73 16.70 -31.20
CA LYS A 139 -10.53 17.10 -32.36
C LYS A 139 -11.08 18.52 -32.22
N SER A 140 -11.49 18.94 -31.02
CA SER A 140 -11.92 20.31 -30.74
C SER A 140 -10.78 21.33 -30.92
N ALA A 141 -9.55 20.99 -30.51
CA ALA A 141 -8.37 21.84 -30.67
C ALA A 141 -7.97 22.03 -32.14
N HIS A 142 -8.17 21.02 -33.00
CA HIS A 142 -7.96 21.15 -34.45
C HIS A 142 -9.05 21.97 -35.15
N ILE A 143 -10.24 22.13 -34.55
CA ILE A 143 -11.40 22.79 -35.16
C ILE A 143 -11.50 24.28 -34.75
N ASN A 144 -10.88 24.73 -33.65
CA ASN A 144 -10.81 26.15 -33.27
C ASN A 144 -9.57 26.50 -32.42
N ALA A 145 -8.66 27.31 -32.95
CA ALA A 145 -7.59 27.95 -32.19
C ALA A 145 -8.06 29.14 -31.31
N ASN A 146 -9.32 29.60 -31.44
CA ASN A 146 -9.76 30.91 -30.91
C ASN A 146 -11.11 30.95 -30.17
N SER A 147 -11.71 29.83 -29.76
CA SER A 147 -12.95 29.88 -28.95
C SER A 147 -13.19 28.62 -28.14
N ALA A 148 -12.54 28.55 -26.98
CA ALA A 148 -12.78 27.53 -25.97
C ALA A 148 -13.96 27.94 -25.07
N ASN A 149 -15.20 27.75 -25.54
CA ASN A 149 -16.30 27.49 -24.62
C ASN A 149 -16.16 26.04 -24.15
N MET A 150 -15.29 25.85 -23.16
CA MET A 150 -15.09 24.58 -22.45
C MET A 150 -16.31 24.33 -21.57
N GLY A 151 -17.33 23.71 -22.13
CA GLY A 151 -18.31 22.99 -21.33
C GLY A 151 -17.59 21.85 -20.60
N ASP A 152 -17.36 22.05 -19.31
CA ASP A 152 -16.90 21.10 -18.28
C ASP A 152 -16.25 19.80 -18.80
N MET A 153 -15.12 19.93 -19.50
CA MET A 153 -14.22 18.79 -19.67
C MET A 153 -13.42 18.66 -18.37
N ILE A 154 -13.90 17.79 -17.48
CA ILE A 154 -13.20 17.44 -16.25
C ILE A 154 -11.90 16.72 -16.63
N PHE A 155 -10.79 17.45 -16.66
CA PHE A 155 -9.46 16.86 -16.76
C PHE A 155 -9.13 16.18 -15.44
N GLY A 156 -9.15 14.85 -15.41
CA GLY A 156 -8.59 14.07 -14.32
C GLY A 156 -7.06 14.12 -14.36
N ASN A 157 -6.46 15.22 -13.88
CA ASN A 157 -5.01 15.30 -13.69
C ASN A 157 -4.62 14.63 -12.37
N TYR A 158 -3.94 13.48 -12.45
CA TYR A 158 -3.38 12.79 -11.29
C TYR A 158 -2.02 13.38 -10.92
N TYR A 159 -1.99 14.28 -9.93
CA TYR A 159 -0.78 15.02 -9.55
C TYR A 159 0.37 14.14 -9.02
N PHE A 160 0.08 13.08 -8.26
CA PHE A 160 1.10 12.31 -7.52
C PHE A 160 1.34 10.89 -8.05
N ASN A 161 0.49 10.43 -8.97
CA ASN A 161 0.69 9.18 -9.71
C ASN A 161 0.08 9.30 -11.11
N PRO A 162 0.74 10.03 -12.03
CA PRO A 162 0.19 10.35 -13.36
C PRO A 162 -0.16 9.12 -14.20
N LYS A 163 0.58 8.02 -13.99
CA LYS A 163 0.40 6.75 -14.73
C LYS A 163 -0.54 5.77 -14.02
N LEU A 164 -1.06 6.14 -12.84
CA LEU A 164 -1.84 5.27 -11.96
C LEU A 164 -1.16 3.91 -11.67
N ASP A 165 0.18 3.89 -11.65
CA ASP A 165 0.92 2.66 -11.41
C ASP A 165 0.70 2.21 -9.96
N TYR A 166 0.02 1.07 -9.78
CA TYR A 166 -0.33 0.57 -8.46
C TYR A 166 0.91 0.16 -7.66
N LYS A 167 2.01 -0.21 -8.32
CA LYS A 167 3.28 -0.58 -7.65
C LYS A 167 3.84 0.59 -6.86
N ILE A 168 3.76 1.80 -7.43
CA ILE A 168 4.22 3.04 -6.79
C ILE A 168 3.41 3.34 -5.52
N TYR A 169 2.11 3.04 -5.52
CA TYR A 169 1.25 3.18 -4.35
C TYR A 169 1.53 2.13 -3.26
N MET A 170 1.94 0.94 -3.68
CA MET A 170 2.09 -0.25 -2.83
C MET A 170 3.46 -0.33 -2.14
N ILE A 171 4.54 0.08 -2.81
CA ILE A 171 5.92 0.00 -2.27
C ILE A 171 6.02 0.62 -0.86
N PRO A 172 5.62 1.89 -0.61
CA PRO A 172 5.73 2.48 0.73
C PRO A 172 4.93 1.72 1.80
N ALA A 173 3.82 1.09 1.42
CA ALA A 173 3.00 0.31 2.34
C ALA A 173 3.65 -1.06 2.64
N LEU A 174 4.32 -1.68 1.68
CA LEU A 174 5.09 -2.90 1.90
C LEU A 174 6.32 -2.65 2.79
N LEU A 175 6.99 -1.52 2.64
CA LEU A 175 8.05 -1.09 3.56
C LEU A 175 7.55 -1.10 5.01
N ALA A 176 6.35 -0.54 5.25
CA ALA A 176 5.72 -0.56 6.56
C ALA A 176 5.44 -1.99 7.04
N MET A 177 4.82 -2.82 6.20
CA MET A 177 4.52 -4.22 6.52
C MET A 177 5.79 -5.02 6.88
N VAL A 178 6.87 -4.84 6.12
CA VAL A 178 8.15 -5.51 6.37
C VAL A 178 8.71 -5.10 7.73
N LEU A 179 8.65 -3.81 8.07
CA LEU A 179 9.04 -3.32 9.40
C LEU A 179 8.16 -3.90 10.50
N THR A 180 6.84 -3.96 10.33
CA THR A 180 5.92 -4.58 11.30
C THR A 180 6.27 -6.03 11.55
N MET A 181 6.55 -6.79 10.48
CA MET A 181 6.84 -8.20 10.60
C MET A 181 8.21 -8.44 11.23
N ILE A 182 9.26 -7.75 10.78
CA ILE A 182 10.60 -7.96 11.35
C ILE A 182 10.71 -7.39 12.76
N CYS A 183 10.35 -6.13 12.95
CA CYS A 183 10.53 -5.43 14.22
C CYS A 183 9.43 -5.70 15.23
N GLY A 184 8.31 -6.33 14.84
CA GLY A 184 7.28 -6.81 15.76
C GLY A 184 7.47 -8.27 16.16
N PHE A 185 7.72 -9.19 15.20
CA PHE A 185 7.78 -10.63 15.49
C PHE A 185 9.07 -11.04 16.15
N LEU A 186 10.23 -10.57 15.66
CA LEU A 186 11.52 -11.04 16.17
C LEU A 186 11.70 -10.72 17.67
N PRO A 187 11.38 -9.51 18.18
CA PRO A 187 11.44 -9.25 19.62
C PRO A 187 10.56 -10.20 20.43
N ALA A 188 9.32 -10.43 19.95
CA ALA A 188 8.38 -11.30 20.63
C ALA A 188 8.92 -12.73 20.74
N PHE A 189 9.42 -13.29 19.63
CA PHE A 189 9.94 -14.65 19.57
C PHE A 189 11.26 -14.82 20.31
N ASN A 190 12.14 -13.83 20.27
CA ASN A 190 13.41 -13.89 21.01
C ASN A 190 13.13 -13.97 22.52
N ILE A 191 12.16 -13.19 23.03
CA ILE A 191 11.80 -13.22 24.45
C ILE A 191 11.11 -14.50 24.85
N VAL A 192 10.11 -14.96 24.11
CA VAL A 192 9.41 -16.21 24.43
C VAL A 192 10.38 -17.40 24.33
N GLY A 193 11.30 -17.37 23.38
CA GLY A 193 12.36 -18.37 23.27
C GLY A 193 13.34 -18.35 24.44
N GLU A 194 13.66 -17.18 24.98
CA GLU A 194 14.44 -17.08 26.22
C GLU A 194 13.66 -17.55 27.45
N LYS A 195 12.33 -17.34 27.49
CA LYS A 195 11.46 -17.84 28.58
C LYS A 195 11.51 -19.36 28.61
N GLN A 196 11.30 -20.00 27.46
CA GLN A 196 11.30 -21.46 27.36
C GLN A 196 12.66 -22.10 27.69
N LYS A 197 13.76 -21.39 27.44
CA LYS A 197 15.12 -21.85 27.76
C LYS A 197 15.52 -21.62 29.22
N GLY A 198 14.68 -20.97 30.04
CA GLY A 198 15.00 -20.63 31.44
C GLY A 198 15.99 -19.46 31.61
N ASN A 199 16.52 -18.89 30.52
CA ASN A 199 17.49 -17.78 30.60
C ASN A 199 16.90 -16.50 31.20
N LEU A 200 15.57 -16.33 31.11
CA LEU A 200 14.90 -15.15 31.67
C LEU A 200 14.88 -15.15 33.20
N GLU A 201 14.91 -16.31 33.84
CA GLU A 201 15.01 -16.43 35.30
C GLU A 201 16.41 -16.04 35.79
N GLN A 202 17.46 -16.46 35.06
CA GLN A 202 18.85 -16.05 35.34
C GLN A 202 19.09 -14.55 35.14
N LEU A 203 18.33 -13.90 34.24
CA LEU A 203 18.38 -12.44 34.06
C LEU A 203 17.61 -11.69 35.14
N ASN A 204 16.55 -12.28 35.70
CA ASN A 204 15.76 -11.65 36.75
C ASN A 204 16.51 -11.51 38.07
N VAL A 205 17.47 -12.38 38.37
CA VAL A 205 18.32 -12.28 39.58
C VAL A 205 19.40 -11.19 39.47
N THR A 206 19.58 -10.57 38.31
CA THR A 206 20.51 -9.44 38.17
C THR A 206 19.90 -8.13 38.71
N PRO A 207 20.71 -7.23 39.32
CA PRO A 207 20.26 -5.96 39.89
C PRO A 207 19.98 -4.90 38.81
N ILE A 208 19.26 -5.28 37.75
CA ILE A 208 18.91 -4.42 36.62
C ILE A 208 17.42 -4.07 36.71
N SER A 209 17.10 -2.79 36.49
CA SER A 209 15.72 -2.30 36.45
C SER A 209 14.98 -2.88 35.24
N ARG A 210 13.66 -3.09 35.38
CA ARG A 210 12.79 -3.65 34.31
C ARG A 210 12.85 -2.80 33.04
N PHE A 211 12.89 -1.48 33.21
CA PHE A 211 12.99 -0.51 32.12
C PHE A 211 14.30 -0.65 31.33
N ASN A 212 15.43 -0.76 32.02
CA ASN A 212 16.73 -0.89 31.37
C ASN A 212 16.87 -2.23 30.63
N LEU A 213 16.28 -3.31 31.14
CA LEU A 213 16.23 -4.61 30.44
C LEU A 213 15.43 -4.52 29.13
N ILE A 214 14.24 -3.91 29.17
CA ILE A 214 13.39 -3.75 27.99
C ILE A 214 14.07 -2.88 26.93
N ILE A 215 14.61 -1.71 27.31
CA ILE A 215 15.31 -0.84 26.35
C ILE A 215 16.52 -1.53 25.73
N ALA A 216 17.32 -2.23 26.54
CA ALA A 216 18.49 -2.93 26.02
C ALA A 216 18.13 -4.00 24.98
N LYS A 217 16.93 -4.60 25.07
CA LYS A 217 16.40 -5.53 24.07
C LYS A 217 15.84 -4.83 22.83
N LEU A 218 15.31 -3.62 22.97
CA LEU A 218 14.70 -2.88 21.87
C LEU A 218 15.72 -2.23 20.92
N ILE A 219 16.85 -1.74 21.45
CA ILE A 219 17.89 -1.04 20.68
C ILE A 219 18.42 -1.87 19.48
N PRO A 220 18.74 -3.17 19.61
CA PRO A 220 19.13 -3.99 18.48
C PRO A 220 18.11 -3.98 17.35
N TYR A 221 16.80 -4.02 17.67
CA TYR A 221 15.74 -4.02 16.67
C TYR A 221 15.54 -2.66 16.00
N TRP A 222 15.86 -1.55 16.67
CA TRP A 222 15.96 -0.23 16.01
C TRP A 222 17.00 -0.24 14.91
N ILE A 223 18.22 -0.72 15.22
CA ILE A 223 19.30 -0.80 14.23
C ILE A 223 18.90 -1.73 13.08
N ILE A 224 18.33 -2.89 13.38
CA ILE A 224 17.84 -3.82 12.35
C ILE A 224 16.76 -3.18 11.49
N GLY A 225 15.79 -2.49 12.08
CA GLY A 225 14.73 -1.80 11.33
C GLY A 225 15.27 -0.72 10.40
N LEU A 226 16.27 0.06 10.85
CA LEU A 226 16.97 1.04 10.01
C LEU A 226 17.72 0.37 8.85
N ILE A 227 18.39 -0.76 9.09
CA ILE A 227 19.06 -1.53 8.03
C ILE A 227 18.03 -2.07 7.04
N VAL A 228 16.93 -2.64 7.52
CA VAL A 228 15.85 -3.20 6.71
C VAL A 228 15.19 -2.14 5.84
N ILE A 229 14.87 -0.96 6.39
CA ILE A 229 14.24 0.08 5.58
C ILE A 229 15.21 0.63 4.53
N THR A 230 16.51 0.75 4.86
CA THR A 230 17.55 1.13 3.90
C THR A 230 17.67 0.10 2.79
N LEU A 231 17.67 -1.20 3.13
CA LEU A 231 17.67 -2.29 2.16
C LEU A 231 16.45 -2.22 1.25
N CYS A 232 15.26 -1.99 1.80
CA CYS A 232 14.03 -1.81 1.02
C CYS A 232 14.12 -0.61 0.06
N PHE A 233 14.74 0.51 0.46
CA PHE A 233 14.94 1.65 -0.45
C PHE A 233 15.91 1.34 -1.57
N VAL A 234 17.02 0.68 -1.27
CA VAL A 234 17.98 0.25 -2.28
C VAL A 234 17.32 -0.69 -3.29
N LEU A 235 16.51 -1.65 -2.82
CA LEU A 235 15.76 -2.56 -3.69
C LEU A 235 14.70 -1.82 -4.51
N ALA A 236 13.93 -0.92 -3.90
CA ALA A 236 12.91 -0.14 -4.58
C ALA A 236 13.51 0.73 -5.70
N TRP A 237 14.66 1.36 -5.43
CA TRP A 237 15.40 2.14 -6.42
C TRP A 237 16.00 1.26 -7.52
N ALA A 238 16.69 0.18 -7.16
CA ALA A 238 17.39 -0.67 -8.12
C ALA A 238 16.43 -1.41 -9.09
N VAL A 239 15.25 -1.81 -8.61
CA VAL A 239 14.32 -2.65 -9.38
C VAL A 239 13.26 -1.82 -10.09
N TYR A 240 12.73 -0.79 -9.42
CA TYR A 240 11.61 0.01 -9.93
C TYR A 240 12.02 1.42 -10.36
N GLY A 241 13.29 1.80 -10.18
CA GLY A 241 13.74 3.18 -10.40
C GLY A 241 13.09 4.18 -9.45
N PHE A 242 12.46 3.70 -8.38
CA PHE A 242 11.61 4.52 -7.53
C PHE A 242 12.41 5.22 -6.45
N SER A 243 12.33 6.55 -6.41
CA SER A 243 12.95 7.39 -5.39
C SER A 243 11.90 8.20 -4.63
N SER A 244 12.15 8.45 -3.35
CA SER A 244 11.29 9.32 -2.53
C SER A 244 11.30 10.75 -3.08
N GLN A 245 10.11 11.35 -3.25
CA GLN A 245 9.99 12.78 -3.55
C GLN A 245 10.24 13.67 -2.32
N GLY A 246 10.09 13.11 -1.11
CA GLY A 246 10.33 13.81 0.15
C GLY A 246 11.65 13.43 0.81
N SER A 247 11.92 14.03 1.96
CA SER A 247 13.16 13.81 2.73
C SER A 247 13.24 12.39 3.31
N TYR A 248 14.31 11.67 2.97
CA TYR A 248 14.66 10.39 3.61
C TYR A 248 14.80 10.53 5.13
N GLY A 249 15.30 11.66 5.63
CA GLY A 249 15.42 11.91 7.07
C GLY A 249 14.08 11.87 7.81
N LEU A 250 13.02 12.41 7.20
CA LEU A 250 11.66 12.31 7.76
C LEU A 250 11.17 10.86 7.78
N ILE A 251 11.47 10.10 6.73
CA ILE A 251 11.10 8.69 6.68
C ILE A 251 11.80 7.91 7.79
N TYR A 252 13.10 8.12 8.00
CA TYR A 252 13.83 7.50 9.10
C TYR A 252 13.28 7.91 10.47
N LEU A 253 12.89 9.17 10.65
CA LEU A 253 12.26 9.64 11.89
C LEU A 253 10.94 8.92 12.17
N PHE A 254 10.04 8.85 11.20
CA PHE A 254 8.79 8.10 11.34
C PHE A 254 9.04 6.62 11.58
N SER A 255 10.05 6.05 10.91
CA SER A 255 10.42 4.64 11.06
C SER A 255 10.97 4.35 12.45
N LEU A 256 11.80 5.22 13.04
CA LEU A 256 12.30 5.07 14.40
C LEU A 256 11.17 5.00 15.42
N VAL A 257 10.23 5.95 15.34
CA VAL A 257 9.04 5.96 16.21
C VAL A 257 8.21 4.71 15.97
N TYR A 258 7.95 4.35 14.71
CA TYR A 258 7.14 3.19 14.37
C TYR A 258 7.77 1.85 14.82
N ILE A 259 9.09 1.68 14.68
CA ILE A 259 9.79 0.51 15.18
C ILE A 259 9.58 0.38 16.70
N PHE A 260 9.62 1.49 17.44
CA PHE A 260 9.34 1.48 18.88
C PHE A 260 7.90 1.03 19.20
N VAL A 261 6.92 1.44 18.38
CA VAL A 261 5.52 0.99 18.50
C VAL A 261 5.41 -0.52 18.32
N VAL A 262 5.90 -1.07 17.20
CA VAL A 262 5.72 -2.49 16.88
C VAL A 262 6.56 -3.40 17.75
N ALA A 263 7.74 -2.93 18.17
CA ALA A 263 8.56 -3.69 19.10
C ALA A 263 7.89 -3.73 20.48
N GLY A 264 7.36 -2.61 20.99
CA GLY A 264 6.55 -2.58 22.20
C GLY A 264 5.32 -3.50 22.12
N PHE A 265 4.63 -3.51 20.99
CA PHE A 265 3.53 -4.44 20.71
C PHE A 265 3.97 -5.91 20.83
N GLY A 266 5.07 -6.27 20.18
CA GLY A 266 5.65 -7.62 20.25
C GLY A 266 6.06 -8.01 21.68
N LEU A 267 6.59 -7.06 22.45
CA LEU A 267 6.91 -7.26 23.87
C LEU A 267 5.67 -7.58 24.70
N VAL A 268 4.58 -6.81 24.54
CA VAL A 268 3.31 -7.07 25.24
C VAL A 268 2.83 -8.49 24.95
N ILE A 269 2.78 -8.90 23.69
CA ILE A 269 2.36 -10.27 23.33
C ILE A 269 3.30 -11.32 23.93
N SER A 270 4.62 -11.07 23.91
CA SER A 270 5.61 -11.97 24.50
C SER A 270 5.42 -12.13 26.01
N ASN A 271 4.96 -11.09 26.71
CA ASN A 271 4.71 -11.12 28.15
C ASN A 271 3.56 -12.07 28.51
N TYR A 272 2.50 -12.08 27.71
CA TYR A 272 1.32 -12.94 27.91
C TYR A 272 1.44 -14.33 27.26
N SER A 273 2.50 -14.60 26.52
CA SER A 273 2.71 -15.90 25.86
C SER A 273 3.68 -16.79 26.65
N SER A 274 3.27 -18.04 26.89
CA SER A 274 4.06 -19.03 27.63
C SER A 274 4.96 -19.86 26.72
N ASN A 275 4.59 -20.03 25.45
CA ASN A 275 5.34 -20.82 24.48
C ASN A 275 5.40 -20.17 23.10
N MET A 276 6.37 -20.57 22.26
CA MET A 276 6.57 -19.97 20.94
C MET A 276 5.35 -20.11 20.03
N GLN A 277 4.65 -21.24 20.06
CA GLN A 277 3.48 -21.49 19.21
C GLN A 277 2.33 -20.53 19.54
N GLN A 278 2.05 -20.32 20.83
CA GLN A 278 1.06 -19.35 21.30
C GLN A 278 1.44 -17.93 20.84
N ALA A 279 2.71 -17.54 21.01
CA ALA A 279 3.19 -16.24 20.57
C ALA A 279 3.02 -16.07 19.05
N MET A 280 3.33 -17.11 18.26
CA MET A 280 3.16 -17.11 16.80
C MET A 280 1.70 -16.91 16.40
N PHE A 281 0.76 -17.66 16.98
CA PHE A 281 -0.66 -17.54 16.63
C PHE A 281 -1.24 -16.18 17.04
N VAL A 282 -0.91 -15.68 18.24
CA VAL A 282 -1.38 -14.38 18.72
C VAL A 282 -0.80 -13.26 17.85
N MET A 283 0.51 -13.27 17.57
CA MET A 283 1.13 -12.29 16.67
C MET A 283 0.49 -12.33 15.28
N PHE A 284 0.29 -13.52 14.72
CA PHE A 284 -0.33 -13.68 13.40
C PHE A 284 -1.74 -13.10 13.35
N PHE A 285 -2.57 -13.41 14.34
CA PHE A 285 -3.94 -12.90 14.44
C PHE A 285 -3.98 -11.37 14.45
N PHE A 286 -3.19 -10.74 15.32
CA PHE A 286 -3.17 -9.28 15.40
C PHE A 286 -2.55 -8.64 14.15
N VAL A 287 -1.48 -9.19 13.61
CA VAL A 287 -0.82 -8.63 12.42
C VAL A 287 -1.74 -8.73 11.20
N LEU A 288 -2.51 -9.81 11.08
CA LEU A 288 -3.53 -9.92 10.05
C LEU A 288 -4.53 -8.75 10.15
N ILE A 289 -5.05 -8.48 11.36
CA ILE A 289 -5.97 -7.36 11.60
C ILE A 289 -5.31 -6.02 11.30
N LEU A 290 -4.08 -5.79 11.81
CA LEU A 290 -3.34 -4.56 11.58
C LEU A 290 -3.11 -4.34 10.09
N VAL A 291 -2.71 -5.36 9.32
CA VAL A 291 -2.47 -5.23 7.88
C VAL A 291 -3.77 -4.94 7.14
N LEU A 292 -4.84 -5.69 7.39
CA LEU A 292 -6.12 -5.52 6.69
C LEU A 292 -6.78 -4.15 6.99
N MET A 293 -6.63 -3.63 8.21
CA MET A 293 -7.18 -2.34 8.63
C MET A 293 -6.24 -1.16 8.48
N SER A 294 -5.01 -1.36 7.98
CA SER A 294 -4.02 -0.28 7.88
C SER A 294 -4.18 0.63 6.65
N GLY A 295 -5.04 0.23 5.73
CA GLY A 295 -5.15 0.85 4.43
C GLY A 295 -3.99 0.51 3.47
N LEU A 296 -3.31 -0.61 3.70
CA LEU A 296 -2.25 -1.12 2.81
C LEU A 296 -2.78 -1.37 1.39
N TYR A 297 -3.88 -2.10 1.25
CA TYR A 297 -4.46 -2.46 -0.05
C TYR A 297 -5.40 -1.39 -0.61
N THR A 298 -6.29 -0.86 0.23
CA THR A 298 -7.29 0.16 -0.12
C THR A 298 -7.22 1.32 0.88
N SER A 299 -7.59 2.53 0.46
CA SER A 299 -7.58 3.67 1.39
C SER A 299 -8.58 3.46 2.54
N VAL A 300 -8.18 3.78 3.76
CA VAL A 300 -9.06 3.74 4.94
C VAL A 300 -10.31 4.60 4.74
N LYS A 301 -10.21 5.71 4.00
CA LYS A 301 -11.34 6.60 3.70
C LYS A 301 -12.44 5.94 2.87
N SER A 302 -12.12 4.87 2.15
CA SER A 302 -13.08 4.10 1.35
C SER A 302 -13.82 3.04 2.16
N MET A 303 -13.45 2.82 3.43
CA MET A 303 -14.09 1.85 4.30
C MET A 303 -15.39 2.44 4.90
N PRO A 304 -16.38 1.60 5.27
CA PRO A 304 -17.54 2.06 6.03
C PRO A 304 -17.11 2.66 7.38
N THR A 305 -17.91 3.57 7.91
CA THR A 305 -17.59 4.37 9.12
C THR A 305 -17.16 3.53 10.31
N PHE A 306 -17.83 2.40 10.56
CA PHE A 306 -17.45 1.46 11.63
C PHE A 306 -16.01 0.94 11.48
N ALA A 307 -15.62 0.53 10.28
CA ALA A 307 -14.26 0.04 10.01
C ALA A 307 -13.22 1.16 10.09
N GLN A 308 -13.59 2.40 9.75
CA GLN A 308 -12.70 3.56 9.93
C GLN A 308 -12.35 3.78 11.41
N TYR A 309 -13.32 3.65 12.32
CA TYR A 309 -13.07 3.77 13.76
C TYR A 309 -12.07 2.71 14.26
N LEU A 310 -12.21 1.46 13.81
CA LEU A 310 -11.24 0.41 14.11
C LEU A 310 -9.85 0.71 13.53
N ALA A 311 -9.79 1.25 12.31
CA ALA A 311 -8.54 1.65 11.67
C ALA A 311 -7.84 2.81 12.41
N TYR A 312 -8.56 3.69 13.11
CA TYR A 312 -7.95 4.74 13.93
C TYR A 312 -7.22 4.19 15.16
N PHE A 313 -7.57 2.99 15.64
CA PHE A 313 -6.84 2.27 16.68
C PHE A 313 -5.66 1.44 16.15
N ASN A 314 -5.31 1.62 14.88
CA ASN A 314 -4.23 0.87 14.24
C ASN A 314 -3.01 1.77 13.98
N PRO A 315 -1.88 1.58 14.67
CA PRO A 315 -0.68 2.40 14.42
C PRO A 315 -0.10 2.23 13.02
N LEU A 316 -0.28 1.05 12.38
CA LEU A 316 0.21 0.81 11.02
C LEU A 316 -0.47 1.74 10.00
N LYS A 317 -1.72 2.16 10.24
CA LYS A 317 -2.44 3.13 9.39
C LYS A 317 -1.67 4.45 9.29
N TYR A 318 -1.33 5.06 10.43
CA TYR A 318 -0.66 6.36 10.46
C TYR A 318 0.72 6.31 9.81
N PHE A 319 1.45 5.20 10.01
CA PHE A 319 2.75 5.02 9.38
C PHE A 319 2.66 4.86 7.86
N ILE A 320 1.70 4.08 7.34
CA ILE A 320 1.49 3.94 5.89
C ILE A 320 1.07 5.27 5.26
N GLU A 321 0.16 6.01 5.88
CA GLU A 321 -0.28 7.33 5.38
C GLU A 321 0.86 8.35 5.36
N ALA A 322 1.69 8.39 6.41
CA ALA A 322 2.87 9.24 6.47
C ALA A 322 3.90 8.85 5.40
N LEU A 323 4.24 7.56 5.27
CA LEU A 323 5.17 7.10 4.25
C LEU A 323 4.68 7.45 2.85
N ARG A 324 3.42 7.19 2.51
CA ARG A 324 2.87 7.57 1.20
C ARG A 324 2.91 9.07 0.95
N SER A 325 2.61 9.87 1.98
CA SER A 325 2.64 11.33 1.86
C SER A 325 4.07 11.84 1.64
N ILE A 326 5.08 11.26 2.28
CA ILE A 326 6.48 11.65 2.06
C ILE A 326 6.97 11.13 0.70
N PHE A 327 6.73 9.84 0.38
CA PHE A 327 7.22 9.20 -0.84
C PHE A 327 6.61 9.78 -2.11
N LEU A 328 5.29 9.99 -2.12
CA LEU A 328 4.54 10.35 -3.33
C LEU A 328 4.31 11.85 -3.45
N LYS A 329 4.02 12.52 -2.32
CA LYS A 329 3.69 13.95 -2.33
C LYS A 329 4.86 14.85 -1.97
N GLY A 330 5.94 14.32 -1.41
CA GLY A 330 7.05 15.12 -0.89
C GLY A 330 6.68 15.93 0.36
N SER A 331 5.68 15.49 1.13
CA SER A 331 5.18 16.23 2.29
C SER A 331 6.25 16.50 3.36
N HIS A 332 6.18 17.68 3.98
CA HIS A 332 7.03 18.09 5.09
C HIS A 332 6.41 17.74 6.45
N LEU A 333 7.23 17.81 7.51
CA LEU A 333 6.84 17.50 8.89
C LEU A 333 5.61 18.28 9.37
N ALA A 334 5.48 19.54 8.95
CA ALA A 334 4.35 20.40 9.32
C ALA A 334 2.98 19.84 8.88
N HIS A 335 2.92 19.01 7.83
CA HIS A 335 1.68 18.38 7.39
C HIS A 335 1.43 17.03 8.05
N LEU A 336 2.44 16.43 8.69
CA LEU A 336 2.42 15.06 9.19
C LEU A 336 2.55 14.98 10.72
N TRP A 337 2.51 16.12 11.41
CA TRP A 337 2.69 16.15 12.87
C TRP A 337 1.62 15.34 13.61
N GLN A 338 0.39 15.26 13.08
CA GLN A 338 -0.68 14.48 13.69
C GLN A 338 -0.39 12.97 13.61
N ASP A 339 0.09 12.50 12.46
CA ASP A 339 0.49 11.09 12.29
C ASP A 339 1.67 10.76 13.20
N LEU A 340 2.65 11.65 13.29
CA LEU A 340 3.80 11.48 14.17
C LEU A 340 3.39 11.44 15.65
N LEU A 341 2.49 12.33 16.06
CA LEU A 341 1.99 12.40 17.42
C LEU A 341 1.17 11.16 17.77
N ALA A 342 0.30 10.70 16.87
CA ALA A 342 -0.45 9.46 17.06
C ALA A 342 0.50 8.26 17.24
N LEU A 343 1.52 8.13 16.37
CA LEU A 343 2.55 7.10 16.50
C LEU A 343 3.31 7.20 17.82
N ALA A 344 3.71 8.40 18.24
CA ALA A 344 4.41 8.62 19.50
C ALA A 344 3.55 8.21 20.71
N LEU A 345 2.25 8.55 20.71
CA LEU A 345 1.31 8.13 21.74
C LEU A 345 1.18 6.61 21.81
N PHE A 346 1.02 5.93 20.66
CA PHE A 346 1.02 4.46 20.62
C PHE A 346 2.33 3.89 21.14
N ALA A 347 3.46 4.51 20.80
CA ALA A 347 4.77 4.02 21.20
C ALA A 347 4.93 4.10 22.72
N ILE A 348 4.54 5.22 23.33
CA ILE A 348 4.56 5.41 24.78
C ILE A 348 3.59 4.42 25.45
N ALA A 349 2.34 4.35 24.99
CA ALA A 349 1.32 3.49 25.59
C ALA A 349 1.70 2.00 25.57
N LEU A 350 2.14 1.48 24.42
CA LEU A 350 2.50 0.07 24.29
C LEU A 350 3.78 -0.29 25.05
N ASN A 351 4.77 0.60 25.08
CA ASN A 351 6.00 0.33 25.83
C ASN A 351 5.78 0.45 27.34
N LEU A 352 4.96 1.39 27.82
CA LEU A 352 4.55 1.44 29.23
C LEU A 352 3.77 0.18 29.61
N TRP A 353 2.85 -0.29 28.75
CA TRP A 353 2.15 -1.55 28.97
C TRP A 353 3.11 -2.74 28.97
N ALA A 354 4.10 -2.79 28.08
CA ALA A 354 5.14 -3.83 28.08
C ALA A 354 5.94 -3.85 29.39
N VAL A 355 6.30 -2.68 29.93
CA VAL A 355 7.00 -2.57 31.22
C VAL A 355 6.10 -3.00 32.39
N ALA A 356 4.84 -2.57 32.41
CA ALA A 356 3.89 -2.89 33.47
C ALA A 356 3.49 -4.37 33.49
N SER A 357 3.33 -4.98 32.31
CA SER A 357 2.99 -6.40 32.17
C SER A 357 4.17 -7.35 32.42
N TYR A 358 5.41 -6.83 32.44
CA TYR A 358 6.60 -7.64 32.73
C TYR A 358 6.65 -8.02 34.22
N LYS A 359 6.32 -9.28 34.52
CA LYS A 359 6.45 -9.87 35.86
C LYS A 359 7.88 -10.32 36.10
N LYS A 360 8.65 -9.52 36.84
CA LYS A 360 9.94 -9.94 37.41
C LYS A 360 9.64 -10.87 38.59
N GLN A 361 9.79 -12.18 38.39
CA GLN A 361 9.84 -13.14 39.51
C GLN A 361 11.21 -12.97 40.17
N VAL A 362 11.20 -12.60 41.46
CA VAL A 362 12.38 -12.48 42.31
C VAL A 362 12.56 -13.78 43.05
#